data_AF-A0A957QR08-F1
#
_entry.id   AF-A0A957QR08-F1
#
_cell.length_a   1.000
_cell.length_b   1.000
_cell.length_c   1.000
_cell.angle_alpha   90.00
_cell.angle_beta   90.00
_cell.angle_gamma   90.00
#
_symmetry.space_group_name_H-M   'P 1'
#
loop_
_entity.id
_entity.type
_entity.pdbx_description
1 polymer ?
#
loop_
_entity_poly.entity_id
_entity_poly.type
_entity_poly.pdbx_seq_one_letter_code
_entity_poly.pdbx_strand_id
1 'polypeptide(L)'
;MNQLQKWGGTAALYETLAYITGFIGFIAVVNVGGIADPLDKVAAIVANQGMLTALMLIVYVAWGASLVVLTLALHERLNGKNSALARTATAFGLIWSVLVIASGMIYIVGMETVVALQATNPQQAATVWLAIGSIFNGLGGGVEVVGGIWVLLLSVAGLGSGTFARALHYLGFVVGAAGVVSVIPAAAEISASIFGLTQIVWFAWLGIAMLRQPMAAVQSVTAPA
;
A
#
# COMPACT_ATOMS: atom_id res chain seq x y z
N MET A 1 -14.21 11.55 -18.79
CA MET A 1 -13.08 10.76 -18.24
C MET A 1 -13.22 9.30 -18.67
N ASN A 2 -12.12 8.65 -19.07
CA ASN A 2 -12.10 7.19 -19.30
C ASN A 2 -12.53 6.44 -18.03
N GLN A 3 -13.26 5.33 -18.16
CA GLN A 3 -13.69 4.50 -17.03
C GLN A 3 -12.51 4.05 -16.18
N LEU A 4 -11.39 3.64 -16.80
CA LEU A 4 -10.20 3.21 -16.05
C LEU A 4 -9.63 4.32 -15.14
N GLN A 5 -9.71 5.59 -15.55
CA GLN A 5 -9.26 6.72 -14.72
C GLN A 5 -10.17 6.95 -13.52
N LYS A 6 -11.48 6.71 -13.67
CA LYS A 6 -12.41 6.74 -12.53
C LYS A 6 -12.10 5.62 -11.56
N TRP A 7 -11.91 4.40 -12.05
CA TRP A 7 -11.53 3.25 -11.24
C TRP A 7 -10.20 3.46 -10.52
N GLY A 8 -9.18 3.99 -11.20
CA GLY A 8 -7.90 4.33 -10.57
C GLY A 8 -8.04 5.39 -9.47
N GLY A 9 -8.84 6.42 -9.70
CA GLY A 9 -9.12 7.42 -8.67
C GLY A 9 -9.83 6.84 -7.44
N THR A 10 -10.83 5.99 -7.66
CA THR A 10 -11.54 5.28 -6.58
C THR A 10 -10.62 4.29 -5.85
N ALA A 11 -9.75 3.59 -6.58
CA ALA A 11 -8.74 2.68 -6.02
C ALA A 11 -7.80 3.41 -5.05
N ALA A 12 -7.25 4.57 -5.44
CA ALA A 12 -6.40 5.38 -4.56
C ALA A 12 -7.16 5.86 -3.30
N LEU A 13 -8.45 6.19 -3.41
CA LEU A 13 -9.26 6.55 -2.24
C LEU A 13 -9.54 5.35 -1.33
N TYR A 14 -9.78 4.17 -1.90
CA TYR A 14 -9.87 2.94 -1.11
C TYR A 14 -8.56 2.64 -0.38
N GLU A 15 -7.42 2.76 -1.06
CA GLU A 15 -6.09 2.57 -0.48
C GLU A 15 -5.84 3.53 0.70
N THR A 16 -6.29 4.78 0.57
CA THR A 16 -6.29 5.76 1.68
C THR A 16 -7.06 5.24 2.90
N LEU A 17 -8.30 4.78 2.69
CA LEU A 17 -9.16 4.29 3.77
C LEU A 17 -8.62 3.00 4.39
N ALA A 18 -8.05 2.12 3.59
CA ALA A 18 -7.44 0.88 4.04
C ALA A 18 -6.17 1.14 4.88
N TYR A 19 -5.33 2.14 4.54
CA TYR A 19 -4.23 2.55 5.43
C TYR A 19 -4.75 3.04 6.78
N ILE A 20 -5.75 3.93 6.79
CA ILE A 20 -6.35 4.43 8.03
C ILE A 20 -6.93 3.27 8.86
N THR A 21 -7.61 2.33 8.20
CA THR A 21 -8.15 1.12 8.82
C THR A 21 -7.04 0.25 9.40
N GLY A 22 -5.92 0.08 8.70
CA GLY A 22 -4.75 -0.65 9.18
C GLY A 22 -4.13 -0.02 10.42
N PHE A 23 -3.90 1.30 10.42
CA PHE A 23 -3.38 2.02 11.58
C PHE A 23 -4.29 1.83 12.81
N ILE A 24 -5.61 2.03 12.66
CA ILE A 24 -6.55 1.88 13.77
C ILE A 24 -6.63 0.40 14.21
N GLY A 25 -6.83 -0.51 13.26
CA GLY A 25 -7.07 -1.93 13.52
C GLY A 25 -5.86 -2.63 14.14
N PHE A 26 -4.67 -2.49 13.54
CA PHE A 26 -3.49 -3.19 14.01
C PHE A 26 -2.84 -2.55 15.24
N ILE A 27 -2.86 -1.22 15.37
CA ILE A 27 -2.15 -0.53 16.46
C ILE A 27 -3.08 -0.24 17.63
N ALA A 28 -4.27 0.32 17.38
CA ALA A 28 -5.15 0.77 18.45
C ALA A 28 -6.11 -0.32 18.95
N VAL A 29 -6.58 -1.22 18.07
CA VAL A 29 -7.60 -2.23 18.43
C VAL A 29 -6.97 -3.55 18.84
N VAL A 30 -6.17 -4.17 17.96
CA VAL A 30 -5.67 -5.54 18.18
C VAL A 30 -4.28 -5.57 18.83
N ASN A 31 -3.38 -4.68 18.42
CA ASN A 31 -2.02 -4.48 18.96
C ASN A 31 -1.17 -5.76 19.17
N VAL A 32 -1.38 -6.78 18.33
CA VAL A 32 -0.57 -8.02 18.37
C VAL A 32 0.90 -7.74 18.06
N GLY A 33 1.19 -6.74 17.23
CA GLY A 33 2.55 -6.34 16.88
C GLY A 33 3.37 -5.84 18.07
N GLY A 34 2.73 -5.19 19.05
CA GLY A 34 3.38 -4.65 20.25
C GLY A 34 3.71 -5.68 21.33
N ILE A 35 3.27 -6.94 21.17
CA ILE A 35 3.53 -8.00 22.15
C ILE A 35 4.97 -8.52 21.97
N ALA A 36 5.74 -8.56 23.05
CA ALA A 36 7.13 -9.01 23.02
C ALA A 36 7.26 -10.54 23.12
N ASP A 37 6.54 -11.16 24.05
CA ASP A 37 6.62 -12.60 24.27
C ASP A 37 5.95 -13.39 23.13
N PRO A 38 6.63 -14.37 22.51
CA PRO A 38 6.06 -15.14 21.41
C PRO A 38 4.83 -15.98 21.77
N LEU A 39 4.73 -16.50 23.00
CA LEU A 39 3.57 -17.30 23.43
C LEU A 39 2.37 -16.40 23.67
N ASP A 40 2.57 -15.25 24.32
CA ASP A 40 1.51 -14.24 24.50
C ASP A 40 1.02 -13.70 23.15
N LYS A 41 1.93 -13.54 22.19
CA LYS A 41 1.59 -13.11 20.82
C LYS A 41 0.67 -14.12 20.14
N VAL A 42 0.99 -15.41 20.22
CA VAL A 42 0.13 -16.47 19.67
C VAL A 42 -1.22 -16.52 20.38
N ALA A 43 -1.26 -16.39 21.71
CA ALA A 43 -2.51 -16.34 22.45
C ALA A 43 -3.40 -15.17 22.01
N ALA A 44 -2.81 -13.99 21.79
CA ALA A 44 -3.52 -12.82 21.29
C ALA A 44 -4.02 -13.00 19.85
N ILE A 45 -3.25 -13.70 19.00
CA ILE A 45 -3.67 -14.06 17.64
C ILE A 45 -4.90 -14.97 17.67
N VAL A 46 -4.91 -16.00 18.51
CA VAL A 46 -6.06 -16.90 18.68
C VAL A 46 -7.28 -16.10 19.14
N ALA A 47 -7.11 -15.23 20.14
CA ALA A 47 -8.21 -14.42 20.68
C ALA A 47 -8.79 -13.43 19.65
N ASN A 48 -8.00 -12.97 18.68
CA ASN A 48 -8.39 -11.95 17.70
C ASN A 48 -8.47 -12.49 16.27
N GLN A 49 -8.47 -13.81 16.06
CA GLN A 49 -8.33 -14.43 14.74
C GLN A 49 -9.31 -13.85 13.71
N GLY A 50 -10.60 -13.73 14.06
CA GLY A 50 -11.61 -13.20 13.14
C GLY A 50 -11.33 -11.75 12.71
N MET A 51 -10.93 -10.90 13.67
CA MET A 51 -10.60 -9.49 13.39
C MET A 51 -9.31 -9.39 12.55
N LEU A 52 -8.28 -10.17 12.89
CA LEU A 52 -7.03 -10.22 12.12
C LEU A 52 -7.26 -10.68 10.69
N THR A 53 -8.08 -11.72 10.48
CA THR A 53 -8.45 -12.16 9.11
C THR A 53 -9.13 -11.04 8.33
N ALA A 54 -10.11 -10.36 8.94
CA ALA A 54 -10.81 -9.26 8.29
C ALA A 54 -9.86 -8.11 7.93
N LEU A 55 -8.99 -7.72 8.86
CA LEU A 55 -7.98 -6.69 8.62
C LEU A 55 -7.06 -7.09 7.48
N MET A 56 -6.49 -8.31 7.50
CA MET A 56 -5.59 -8.78 6.42
C MET A 56 -6.28 -8.82 5.05
N LEU A 57 -7.55 -9.22 4.98
CA LEU A 57 -8.30 -9.19 3.73
C LEU A 57 -8.48 -7.76 3.20
N ILE A 58 -8.81 -6.79 4.06
CA ILE A 58 -9.05 -5.40 3.66
C ILE A 58 -7.73 -4.72 3.29
N VAL A 59 -6.75 -4.77 4.18
CA VAL A 59 -5.56 -3.90 4.13
C VAL A 59 -4.38 -4.51 3.39
N TYR A 60 -4.37 -5.82 3.14
CA TYR A 60 -3.35 -6.48 2.30
C TYR A 60 -3.95 -7.00 1.00
N VAL A 61 -4.95 -7.88 1.06
CA VAL A 61 -5.42 -8.60 -0.15
C VAL A 61 -6.21 -7.68 -1.08
N ALA A 62 -7.29 -7.07 -0.59
CA ALA A 62 -8.09 -6.13 -1.37
C ALA A 62 -7.32 -4.84 -1.68
N TRP A 63 -6.44 -4.40 -0.77
CA TRP A 63 -5.52 -3.29 -1.01
C TRP A 63 -4.59 -3.55 -2.19
N GLY A 64 -3.90 -4.69 -2.23
CA GLY A 64 -3.00 -5.01 -3.34
C GLY A 64 -3.76 -5.19 -4.66
N ALA A 65 -4.98 -5.73 -4.63
CA ALA A 65 -5.83 -5.82 -5.83
C ALA A 65 -6.25 -4.42 -6.34
N SER A 66 -6.56 -3.49 -5.43
CA SER A 66 -6.81 -2.09 -5.76
C SER A 66 -5.59 -1.43 -6.40
N LEU A 67 -4.39 -1.71 -5.86
CA LEU A 67 -3.15 -1.14 -6.36
C LEU A 67 -2.86 -1.55 -7.81
N VAL A 68 -3.25 -2.76 -8.24
CA VAL A 68 -3.18 -3.17 -9.64
C VAL A 68 -4.00 -2.21 -10.53
N VAL A 69 -5.23 -1.92 -10.13
CA VAL A 69 -6.13 -1.03 -10.88
C VAL A 69 -5.56 0.39 -10.94
N LEU A 70 -5.09 0.92 -9.80
CA LEU A 70 -4.44 2.23 -9.75
C LEU A 70 -3.20 2.27 -10.66
N THR A 71 -2.34 1.26 -10.56
CA THR A 71 -1.09 1.18 -11.31
C THR A 71 -1.33 1.18 -12.83
N LEU A 72 -2.33 0.44 -13.30
CA LEU A 72 -2.71 0.42 -14.71
C LEU A 72 -3.35 1.75 -15.16
N ALA A 73 -4.17 2.38 -14.32
CA ALA A 73 -4.71 3.70 -14.61
C ALA A 73 -3.61 4.76 -14.73
N LEU A 74 -2.61 4.73 -13.84
CA LEU A 74 -1.46 5.62 -13.88
C LEU A 74 -0.56 5.33 -15.09
N HIS A 75 -0.42 4.06 -15.49
CA HIS A 75 0.29 3.69 -16.71
C HIS A 75 -0.27 4.41 -17.93
N GLU A 76 -1.60 4.39 -18.12
CA GLU A 76 -2.23 5.14 -19.21
C GLU A 76 -2.05 6.66 -19.03
N ARG A 77 -2.27 7.15 -17.81
CA ARG A 77 -2.25 8.58 -17.51
C ARG A 77 -0.88 9.23 -17.73
N LEU A 78 0.20 8.47 -17.52
CA LEU A 78 1.59 8.90 -17.68
C LEU A 78 2.19 8.49 -19.04
N ASN A 79 1.35 8.13 -20.02
CA ASN A 79 1.78 7.73 -21.36
C ASN A 79 2.80 6.57 -21.35
N GLY A 80 2.51 5.53 -20.55
CA GLY A 80 3.39 4.39 -20.33
C GLY A 80 3.86 3.71 -21.61
N LYS A 81 3.03 3.66 -22.66
CA LYS A 81 3.44 3.09 -23.96
C LYS A 81 4.74 3.71 -24.52
N ASN A 82 4.92 5.01 -24.32
CA ASN A 82 6.05 5.76 -24.87
C ASN A 82 7.08 6.17 -23.81
N SER A 83 6.73 6.17 -22.53
CA SER A 83 7.63 6.51 -21.43
C SER A 83 8.20 5.26 -20.78
N ALA A 84 9.50 5.00 -21.01
CA ALA A 84 10.22 3.91 -20.35
C ALA A 84 10.13 4.02 -18.82
N LEU A 85 10.23 5.23 -18.28
CA LEU A 85 10.14 5.48 -16.86
C LEU A 85 8.76 5.12 -16.28
N ALA A 86 7.68 5.53 -16.97
CA ALA A 86 6.32 5.18 -16.54
C ALA A 86 6.07 3.66 -16.65
N ARG A 87 6.63 2.99 -17.66
CA ARG A 87 6.61 1.51 -17.76
C ARG A 87 7.33 0.83 -16.60
N THR A 88 8.51 1.31 -16.25
CA THR A 88 9.25 0.77 -15.10
C THR A 88 8.48 1.01 -13.80
N ALA A 89 7.90 2.19 -13.62
CA ALA A 89 7.01 2.47 -12.49
C ALA A 89 5.84 1.46 -12.45
N THR A 90 5.17 1.21 -13.57
CA THR A 90 4.10 0.21 -13.65
C THR A 90 4.57 -1.18 -13.22
N ALA A 91 5.75 -1.62 -13.66
CA ALA A 91 6.30 -2.91 -13.24
C ALA A 91 6.47 -2.99 -11.72
N PHE A 92 7.05 -1.96 -11.10
CA PHE A 92 7.21 -1.91 -9.64
C PHE A 92 5.87 -1.86 -8.89
N GLY A 93 4.87 -1.13 -9.39
CA GLY A 93 3.54 -1.09 -8.78
C GLY A 93 2.84 -2.45 -8.80
N LEU A 94 2.96 -3.19 -9.92
CA LEU A 94 2.42 -4.55 -10.03
C LEU A 94 3.17 -5.55 -9.14
N ILE A 95 4.51 -5.46 -9.07
CA ILE A 95 5.32 -6.30 -8.18
C ILE A 95 4.90 -6.04 -6.72
N TRP A 96 4.77 -4.77 -6.33
CA TRP A 96 4.36 -4.43 -4.97
C TRP A 96 2.96 -4.94 -4.65
N SER A 97 2.02 -4.81 -5.60
CA SER A 97 0.67 -5.38 -5.47
C SER A 97 0.70 -6.88 -5.15
N VAL A 98 1.50 -7.65 -5.90
CA VAL A 98 1.65 -9.09 -5.69
C VAL A 98 2.27 -9.38 -4.33
N LEU A 99 3.31 -8.66 -3.94
CA LEU A 99 3.99 -8.83 -2.66
C LEU A 99 3.05 -8.58 -1.47
N VAL A 100 2.23 -7.53 -1.52
CA VAL A 100 1.28 -7.21 -0.45
C VAL A 100 0.16 -8.25 -0.38
N ILE A 101 -0.39 -8.70 -1.52
CA ILE A 101 -1.37 -9.80 -1.54
C ILE A 101 -0.77 -11.06 -0.94
N ALA A 102 0.43 -11.46 -1.39
CA ALA A 102 1.10 -12.66 -0.91
C ALA A 102 1.37 -12.59 0.59
N SER A 103 1.83 -11.44 1.09
CA SER A 103 2.04 -11.18 2.51
C SER A 103 0.74 -11.40 3.31
N GLY A 104 -0.37 -10.77 2.91
CA GLY A 104 -1.67 -10.97 3.58
C GLY A 104 -2.17 -12.41 3.56
N MET A 105 -2.05 -13.11 2.43
CA MET A 105 -2.45 -14.52 2.30
C MET A 105 -1.59 -15.44 3.18
N ILE A 106 -0.28 -15.21 3.24
CA ILE A 106 0.63 -15.96 4.12
C ILE A 106 0.27 -15.73 5.59
N TYR A 107 -0.07 -14.50 5.97
CA TYR A 107 -0.50 -14.22 7.34
C TYR A 107 -1.79 -14.97 7.69
N ILE A 108 -2.80 -14.94 6.82
CA ILE A 108 -4.10 -15.60 7.06
C ILE A 108 -3.92 -17.12 7.20
N VAL A 109 -3.27 -17.76 6.22
CA VAL A 109 -3.07 -19.22 6.23
C VAL A 109 -2.10 -19.64 7.35
N GLY A 110 -1.07 -18.85 7.59
CA GLY A 110 -0.13 -19.07 8.67
C GLY A 110 -0.77 -18.97 10.05
N MET A 111 -1.67 -17.99 10.24
CA MET A 111 -2.44 -17.84 11.46
C MET A 111 -3.31 -19.06 11.74
N GLU A 112 -4.01 -19.61 10.74
CA GLU A 112 -4.79 -20.85 10.92
C GLU A 112 -3.91 -22.03 11.36
N THR A 113 -2.72 -22.14 10.78
CA THR A 113 -1.74 -23.18 11.15
C THR A 113 -1.32 -23.03 12.62
N VAL A 114 -1.03 -21.80 13.05
CA VAL A 114 -0.61 -21.50 14.42
C VAL A 114 -1.74 -21.71 15.43
N VAL A 115 -2.98 -21.34 15.09
CA VAL A 115 -4.16 -21.59 15.92
C VAL A 115 -4.36 -23.09 16.15
N ALA A 116 -4.23 -23.91 15.11
CA ALA A 116 -4.34 -25.36 15.23
C ALA A 116 -3.23 -25.97 16.13
N LEU A 117 -2.00 -25.47 15.98
CA LEU A 117 -0.87 -25.92 16.80
C LEU A 117 -0.98 -25.48 18.27
N GLN A 118 -1.56 -24.31 18.55
CA GLN A 118 -1.63 -23.78 19.92
C GLN A 118 -2.35 -24.72 20.89
N ALA A 119 -3.33 -25.49 20.43
CA ALA A 119 -4.08 -26.43 21.27
C ALA A 119 -3.26 -27.66 21.71
N THR A 120 -2.21 -28.02 20.96
CA THR A 120 -1.47 -29.27 21.16
C THR A 120 0.00 -29.06 21.50
N ASN A 121 0.61 -27.98 20.99
CA ASN A 121 2.02 -27.64 21.21
C ASN A 121 2.25 -26.12 21.09
N PRO A 122 2.01 -25.34 22.16
CA PRO A 122 2.19 -23.89 22.15
C PRO A 122 3.60 -23.41 21.78
N GLN A 123 4.62 -24.15 22.20
CA GLN A 123 6.02 -23.82 21.90
C GLN A 123 6.33 -23.95 20.40
N GLN A 124 5.79 -25.00 19.77
CA GLN A 124 5.89 -25.16 18.32
C GLN A 124 5.07 -24.09 17.59
N ALA A 125 3.88 -23.75 18.07
CA ALA A 125 3.04 -22.70 17.50
C ALA A 125 3.79 -21.34 17.48
N ALA A 126 4.44 -20.97 18.59
CA ALA A 126 5.26 -19.77 18.67
C ALA A 126 6.45 -19.79 17.69
N THR A 127 7.15 -20.92 17.56
CA THR A 127 8.26 -21.06 16.62
C THR A 127 7.79 -20.91 15.17
N VAL A 128 6.69 -21.57 14.81
CA VAL A 128 6.08 -21.46 13.47
C VAL A 128 5.62 -20.03 13.21
N TRP A 129 5.06 -19.35 14.21
CA TRP A 129 4.67 -17.95 14.10
C TRP A 129 5.85 -17.02 13.82
N LEU A 130 7.01 -17.21 14.46
CA LEU A 130 8.21 -16.42 14.18
C LEU A 130 8.67 -16.56 12.71
N ALA A 131 8.59 -17.77 12.16
CA ALA A 131 8.92 -18.02 10.75
C ALA A 131 7.92 -17.33 9.82
N ILE A 132 6.62 -17.49 10.06
CA ILE A 132 5.56 -16.83 9.28
C ILE A 132 5.71 -15.31 9.35
N GLY A 133 5.88 -14.76 10.55
CA GLY A 133 6.04 -13.32 10.77
C GLY A 133 7.26 -12.76 10.03
N SER A 134 8.37 -13.50 9.99
CA SER A 134 9.57 -13.09 9.25
C SER A 134 9.30 -13.03 7.73
N ILE A 135 8.60 -14.02 7.17
CA ILE A 135 8.25 -14.05 5.75
C ILE A 135 7.23 -12.94 5.43
N PHE A 136 6.18 -12.81 6.23
CA PHE A 136 5.17 -11.76 6.11
C PHE A 136 5.83 -10.37 6.07
N ASN A 137 6.70 -10.08 7.03
CA ASN A 137 7.40 -8.80 7.13
C ASN A 137 8.31 -8.57 5.92
N GLY A 138 9.09 -9.57 5.52
CA GLY A 138 10.05 -9.47 4.42
C GLY A 138 9.43 -9.27 3.04
N LEU A 139 8.20 -9.73 2.80
CA LEU A 139 7.52 -9.53 1.52
C LEU A 139 6.91 -8.13 1.37
N GLY A 140 6.40 -7.56 2.46
CA GLY A 140 5.70 -6.28 2.42
C GLY A 140 4.88 -5.97 3.67
N GLY A 141 4.92 -6.84 4.69
CA GLY A 141 4.31 -6.58 5.99
C GLY A 141 5.11 -5.63 6.89
N GLY A 142 6.42 -5.48 6.65
CA GLY A 142 7.31 -4.69 7.49
C GLY A 142 8.39 -3.90 6.74
N VAL A 143 8.40 -3.93 5.40
CA VAL A 143 9.29 -3.11 4.57
C VAL A 143 8.53 -2.51 3.40
N GLU A 144 8.87 -1.26 3.08
CA GLU A 144 8.14 -0.44 2.11
C GLU A 144 8.96 -0.12 0.86
N VAL A 145 10.12 -0.77 0.69
CA VAL A 145 11.12 -0.44 -0.34
C VAL A 145 10.56 -0.48 -1.76
N VAL A 146 9.73 -1.48 -2.08
CA VAL A 146 9.17 -1.65 -3.44
C VAL A 146 8.13 -0.56 -3.71
N GLY A 147 7.27 -0.26 -2.72
CA GLY A 147 6.34 0.86 -2.80
C GLY A 147 7.04 2.21 -2.88
N GLY A 148 8.13 2.38 -2.14
CA GLY A 148 8.98 3.57 -2.20
C GLY A 148 9.53 3.81 -3.60
N ILE A 149 10.14 2.79 -4.21
CA ILE A 149 10.64 2.84 -5.59
C ILE A 149 9.50 3.18 -6.56
N TRP A 150 8.33 2.55 -6.42
CA TRP A 150 7.17 2.82 -7.26
C TRP A 150 6.76 4.30 -7.21
N VAL A 151 6.58 4.88 -6.02
CA VAL A 151 6.19 6.29 -5.86
C VAL A 151 7.27 7.24 -6.39
N LEU A 152 8.56 6.95 -6.19
CA LEU A 152 9.65 7.75 -6.75
C LEU A 152 9.61 7.79 -8.27
N LEU A 153 9.51 6.62 -8.91
CA LEU A 153 9.48 6.52 -10.37
C LEU A 153 8.25 7.23 -10.95
N LEU A 154 7.08 7.08 -10.30
CA LEU A 154 5.87 7.81 -10.67
C LEU A 154 6.05 9.32 -10.56
N SER A 155 6.69 9.79 -9.49
CA SER A 155 6.90 11.22 -9.24
C SER A 155 7.84 11.85 -10.29
N VAL A 156 8.92 11.14 -10.64
CA VAL A 156 9.84 11.58 -11.71
C VAL A 156 9.12 11.58 -13.08
N ALA A 157 8.35 10.54 -13.39
CA ALA A 157 7.59 10.47 -14.64
C ALA A 157 6.49 11.55 -14.73
N GLY A 158 5.81 11.81 -13.62
CA GLY A 158 4.76 12.81 -13.52
C GLY A 158 5.29 14.23 -13.70
N LEU A 159 6.42 14.56 -13.07
CA LEU A 159 7.08 15.85 -13.26
C LEU A 159 7.56 16.04 -14.70
N GLY A 160 8.18 15.01 -15.30
CA GLY A 160 8.67 15.08 -16.68
C GLY A 160 7.57 15.23 -17.72
N SER A 161 6.38 14.68 -17.45
CA SER A 161 5.22 14.77 -18.36
C SER A 161 4.29 15.96 -18.07
N GLY A 162 4.49 16.69 -16.98
CA GLY A 162 3.56 17.74 -16.53
C GLY A 162 2.20 17.20 -16.06
N THR A 163 2.11 15.90 -15.76
CA THR A 163 0.86 15.25 -15.32
C THR A 163 0.66 15.46 -13.83
N PHE A 164 -0.50 15.94 -13.41
CA PHE A 164 -0.82 16.34 -12.02
C PHE A 164 0.01 17.54 -11.51
N ALA A 165 -0.36 18.05 -10.32
CA ALA A 165 0.33 19.19 -9.72
C ALA A 165 1.74 18.80 -9.25
N ARG A 166 2.73 19.68 -9.46
CA ARG A 166 4.12 19.44 -9.02
C ARG A 166 4.25 19.12 -7.53
N ALA A 167 3.42 19.76 -6.70
CA ALA A 167 3.41 19.55 -5.26
C ALA A 167 3.05 18.10 -4.86
N LEU A 168 2.19 17.41 -5.64
CA LEU A 168 1.89 15.99 -5.42
C LEU A 168 3.15 15.12 -5.63
N HIS A 169 3.99 15.45 -6.60
CA HIS A 169 5.23 14.73 -6.88
C HIS A 169 6.34 15.04 -5.87
N TYR A 170 6.40 16.27 -5.34
CA TYR A 170 7.31 16.58 -4.23
C TYR A 170 6.94 15.83 -2.96
N LEU A 171 5.63 15.72 -2.65
CA LEU A 171 5.17 14.82 -1.60
C LEU A 171 5.55 13.36 -1.93
N GLY A 172 5.37 12.94 -3.18
CA GLY A 172 5.77 11.61 -3.65
C GLY A 172 7.26 11.32 -3.49
N PHE A 173 8.15 12.32 -3.60
CA PHE A 173 9.56 12.14 -3.25
C PHE A 173 9.78 11.88 -1.77
N VAL A 174 9.07 12.56 -0.88
CA VAL A 174 9.15 12.34 0.58
C VAL A 174 8.67 10.92 0.91
N VAL A 175 7.50 10.55 0.42
CA VAL A 175 6.92 9.20 0.56
C VAL A 175 7.91 8.17 0.04
N GLY A 176 8.32 8.32 -1.22
CA GLY A 176 9.16 7.37 -1.91
C GLY A 176 10.53 7.16 -1.25
N ALA A 177 11.17 8.25 -0.82
CA ALA A 177 12.44 8.19 -0.10
C ALA A 177 12.30 7.48 1.25
N ALA A 178 11.24 7.79 2.02
CA ALA A 178 10.96 7.10 3.28
C ALA A 178 10.75 5.59 3.05
N GLY A 179 10.03 5.22 1.99
CA GLY A 179 9.83 3.82 1.61
C GLY A 179 11.14 3.11 1.28
N VAL A 180 12.03 3.73 0.52
CA VAL A 180 13.36 3.15 0.20
C VAL A 180 14.23 3.00 1.45
N VAL A 181 14.22 3.98 2.35
CA VAL A 181 15.01 3.96 3.59
C VAL A 181 14.51 2.88 4.58
N SER A 182 13.26 2.43 4.47
CA SER A 182 12.66 1.42 5.37
C SER A 182 13.40 0.09 5.44
N VAL A 183 14.22 -0.24 4.44
CA VAL A 183 15.05 -1.46 4.46
C VAL A 183 16.24 -1.35 5.41
N ILE A 184 16.63 -0.14 5.81
CA ILE A 184 17.78 0.11 6.68
C ILE A 184 17.35 -0.14 8.14
N PRO A 185 17.88 -1.16 8.84
CA PRO A 185 17.38 -1.55 10.17
C PRO A 185 17.36 -0.41 11.18
N ALA A 186 18.39 0.44 11.18
CA ALA A 186 18.52 1.57 12.11
C ALA A 186 17.45 2.67 11.90
N ALA A 187 16.80 2.71 10.74
CA ALA A 187 15.79 3.70 10.40
C ALA A 187 14.42 3.10 10.05
N ALA A 188 14.28 1.76 10.08
CA ALA A 188 13.13 1.05 9.53
C ALA A 188 11.79 1.52 10.12
N GLU A 189 11.68 1.58 11.45
CA GLU A 189 10.43 1.94 12.12
C GLU A 189 9.99 3.38 11.84
N ILE A 190 10.92 4.35 11.98
CA ILE A 190 10.64 5.77 11.73
C ILE A 190 10.30 6.01 10.26
N SER A 191 11.07 5.42 9.35
CA SER A 191 10.85 5.61 7.91
C SER A 191 9.60 4.90 7.40
N ALA A 192 9.25 3.72 7.92
CA ALA A 192 7.96 3.07 7.65
C ALA A 192 6.78 3.90 8.17
N SER A 193 6.91 4.51 9.35
CA SER A 193 5.91 5.42 9.91
C SER A 193 5.71 6.66 9.03
N ILE A 194 6.82 7.30 8.59
CA ILE A 194 6.78 8.44 7.67
C ILE A 194 6.15 8.02 6.35
N PHE A 195 6.54 6.87 5.80
CA PHE A 195 5.96 6.32 4.58
C PHE A 195 4.44 6.19 4.75
N GLY A 196 3.96 5.40 5.72
CA GLY A 196 2.52 5.16 5.90
C GLY A 196 1.70 6.43 6.09
N LEU A 197 2.16 7.37 6.93
CA LEU A 197 1.45 8.62 7.20
C LEU A 197 1.40 9.56 5.99
N THR A 198 2.52 9.72 5.30
CA THR A 198 2.58 10.59 4.11
C THR A 198 1.89 9.94 2.91
N GLN A 199 1.91 8.61 2.83
CA GLN A 199 1.26 7.83 1.80
C GLN A 199 -0.27 7.96 1.86
N ILE A 200 -0.88 8.05 3.06
CA ILE A 200 -2.32 8.36 3.21
C ILE A 200 -2.65 9.68 2.53
N VAL A 201 -1.89 10.74 2.83
CA VAL A 201 -2.12 12.07 2.24
C VAL A 201 -1.90 12.03 0.73
N TRP A 202 -0.87 11.30 0.28
CA TRP A 202 -0.54 11.17 -1.12
C TRP A 202 -1.62 10.43 -1.92
N PHE A 203 -2.10 9.27 -1.45
CA PHE A 203 -3.19 8.53 -2.09
C PHE A 203 -4.49 9.33 -2.12
N ALA A 204 -4.85 10.00 -1.03
CA ALA A 204 -6.06 10.81 -0.97
C ALA A 204 -6.01 11.92 -2.02
N TRP A 205 -4.88 12.63 -2.09
CA TRP A 205 -4.68 13.70 -3.06
C TRP A 205 -4.66 13.16 -4.49
N LEU A 206 -3.92 12.07 -4.75
CA LEU A 206 -3.86 11.45 -6.06
C LEU A 206 -5.25 11.01 -6.54
N GLY A 207 -6.02 10.32 -5.68
CA GLY A 207 -7.37 9.86 -5.99
C GLY A 207 -8.30 11.02 -6.35
N ILE A 208 -8.32 12.08 -5.54
CA ILE A 208 -9.07 13.30 -5.84
C ILE A 208 -8.60 13.93 -7.16
N ALA A 209 -7.29 14.02 -7.39
CA ALA A 209 -6.73 14.61 -8.60
C ALA A 209 -7.06 13.80 -9.86
N MET A 210 -7.13 12.47 -9.76
CA MET A 210 -7.55 11.58 -10.84
C MET A 210 -9.05 11.72 -11.13
N LEU A 211 -9.88 11.94 -10.10
CA LEU A 211 -11.34 12.06 -10.24
C LEU A 211 -11.81 13.44 -10.73
N ARG A 212 -10.97 14.47 -10.60
CA ARG A 212 -11.27 15.81 -11.13
C ARG A 212 -11.22 15.80 -12.66
N GLN A 213 -12.28 16.29 -13.29
CA GLN A 213 -12.23 16.58 -14.72
C GLN A 213 -11.27 17.75 -14.94
N PRO A 214 -10.45 17.73 -16.02
CA PRO A 214 -9.81 18.97 -16.46
C PRO A 214 -10.94 19.96 -16.69
N MET A 215 -10.88 21.11 -16.01
CA MET A 215 -11.82 22.20 -16.24
C MET A 215 -11.69 22.50 -17.74
N ALA A 216 -12.69 22.10 -18.53
CA ALA A 216 -12.77 22.52 -19.90
C ALA A 216 -12.68 24.05 -19.81
N ALA A 217 -11.62 24.63 -20.37
CA ALA A 217 -11.60 26.05 -20.62
C ALA A 217 -12.94 26.31 -21.29
N VAL A 218 -13.80 27.09 -20.62
CA VAL A 218 -15.07 27.53 -21.15
C VAL A 218 -14.71 28.11 -22.50
N GLN A 219 -14.94 27.35 -23.57
CA GLN A 219 -14.90 27.88 -24.91
C GLN A 219 -16.03 28.88 -24.87
N SER A 220 -15.67 30.16 -24.72
CA SER A 220 -16.53 31.27 -25.05
C SER A 220 -16.81 31.15 -26.54
N VAL A 221 -17.71 30.25 -26.89
CA VAL A 221 -18.43 30.26 -28.15
C VAL A 221 -19.40 31.43 -28.04
N THR A 222 -18.91 32.60 -28.39
CA THR A 222 -19.68 33.62 -29.09
C THR A 222 -18.70 34.32 -30.02
N ALA A 223 -18.60 33.77 -31.23
CA ALA A 223 -18.06 34.43 -32.40
C ALA A 223 -19.21 35.25 -33.08
N PRO A 224 -18.94 36.02 -34.14
CA PRO A 224 -19.29 37.44 -34.27
C PRO A 224 -20.60 37.70 -35.03
N ALA A 225 -21.22 38.85 -34.74
CA ALA A 225 -21.85 39.78 -35.69
C ALA A 225 -22.30 41.04 -34.91
#